data_AF-A0A945VSE2-F1
#
_entry.id   AF-A0A945VSE2-F1
#
_cell.length_a   1.000
_cell.length_b   1.000
_cell.length_c   1.000
_cell.angle_alpha   90.00
_cell.angle_beta   90.00
_cell.angle_gamma   90.00
#
_symmetry.space_group_name_H-M   'P 1'
#
loop_
_entity.id
_entity.type
_entity.pdbx_description
1 polymer ?
#
loop_
_entity_poly.entity_id
_entity_poly.type
_entity_poly.pdbx_seq_one_letter_code
_entity_poly.pdbx_strand_id
1 'polypeptide(L)'
;GASGPTPDYAPEYKDFLTVAKLMRKLQTRNFINFEYESINGQSSLVFSLAEEALELPETLKLVEMLRVTPGKTDYPILRNEMDHNPNQVRIRTRSVMGLLYYLSQSVEVPQEDVRKGKLTTTKYADGRPFYWSDLFHNLFQIKSSSEKPSDPFVSMKYRGSWFYIDDTDVESKRTYSLFRQIFAIQAGKIKVERPTLTLPIGR
;
A
#
# COMPACT_ATOMS: atom_id res chain seq x y z
N GLY A 1 2.76 12.77 3.12
CA GLY A 1 2.63 11.30 3.01
C GLY A 1 3.19 10.83 1.69
N ALA A 2 3.62 9.57 1.57
CA ALA A 2 4.37 9.06 0.42
C ALA A 2 3.50 8.62 -0.79
N SER A 3 2.34 9.26 -0.99
CA SER A 3 1.40 8.93 -2.08
C SER A 3 1.48 9.90 -3.28
N GLY A 4 2.48 10.78 -3.30
CA GLY A 4 2.73 11.79 -4.33
C GLY A 4 4.24 11.87 -4.63
N PRO A 5 4.73 12.96 -5.24
CA PRO A 5 6.17 13.17 -5.42
C PRO A 5 6.96 12.96 -4.11
N THR A 6 8.23 12.59 -4.22
CA THR A 6 9.10 12.31 -3.08
C THR A 6 8.98 13.42 -2.03
N PRO A 7 8.52 13.11 -0.81
CA PRO A 7 8.27 14.14 0.20
C PRO A 7 9.59 14.66 0.77
N ASP A 8 9.60 15.95 1.14
CA ASP A 8 10.74 16.56 1.83
C ASP A 8 10.93 16.01 3.25
N TYR A 9 9.84 15.58 3.89
CA TYR A 9 9.84 15.10 5.28
C TYR A 9 9.44 13.64 5.38
N ALA A 10 10.05 12.93 6.33
CA ALA A 10 9.78 11.54 6.63
C ALA A 10 8.27 11.34 6.88
N PRO A 11 7.62 10.35 6.24
CA PRO A 11 6.21 10.08 6.46
C PRO A 11 5.97 9.52 7.86
N GLU A 12 4.75 9.65 8.36
CA GLU A 12 4.28 8.87 9.51
C GLU A 12 3.90 7.46 9.03
N TYR A 13 4.63 6.43 9.49
CA TYR A 13 4.40 5.04 9.06
C TYR A 13 4.50 4.01 10.18
N LYS A 14 5.14 4.34 11.30
CA LYS A 14 5.43 3.36 12.37
C LYS A 14 4.17 2.77 13.00
N ASP A 15 3.15 3.62 13.24
CA ASP A 15 1.88 3.18 13.79
C ASP A 15 1.13 2.27 12.81
N PHE A 16 1.13 2.62 11.52
CA PHE A 16 0.55 1.78 10.47
C PHE A 16 1.23 0.40 10.40
N LEU A 17 2.57 0.34 10.47
CA LEU A 17 3.30 -0.93 10.49
C LEU A 17 2.98 -1.75 11.75
N THR A 18 2.78 -1.09 12.89
CA THR A 18 2.41 -1.76 14.14
C THR A 18 1.01 -2.36 14.03
N VAL A 19 0.04 -1.59 13.55
CA VAL A 19 -1.33 -2.05 13.27
C VAL A 19 -1.32 -3.22 12.29
N ALA A 20 -0.60 -3.12 11.16
CA ALA A 20 -0.51 -4.19 10.16
C ALA A 20 0.08 -5.49 10.75
N LYS A 21 1.10 -5.38 11.62
CA LYS A 21 1.69 -6.54 12.32
C LYS A 21 0.71 -7.18 13.30
N LEU A 22 -0.02 -6.38 14.09
CA LEU A 22 -1.04 -6.86 15.01
C LEU A 22 -2.16 -7.58 14.26
N MET A 23 -2.69 -6.95 13.21
CA MET A 23 -3.71 -7.56 12.34
C MET A 23 -3.21 -8.86 11.74
N ARG A 24 -1.99 -8.91 11.20
CA ARG A 24 -1.42 -10.14 10.65
C ARG A 24 -1.32 -11.25 11.69
N LYS A 25 -0.89 -10.94 12.91
CA LYS A 25 -0.76 -11.92 14.01
C LYS A 25 -2.12 -12.51 14.40
N LEU A 26 -3.16 -11.67 14.53
CA LEU A 26 -4.53 -12.13 14.80
C LEU A 26 -5.09 -12.92 13.61
N GLN A 27 -4.85 -12.47 12.38
CA GLN A 27 -5.31 -13.14 11.15
C GLN A 27 -4.76 -14.55 11.04
N THR A 28 -3.47 -14.77 11.30
CA THR A 28 -2.84 -16.10 11.21
C THR A 28 -3.38 -17.10 12.23
N ARG A 29 -4.11 -16.62 13.24
CA ARG A 29 -4.79 -17.41 14.27
C ARG A 29 -6.30 -17.50 14.04
N ASN A 30 -6.81 -16.98 12.92
CA ASN A 30 -8.23 -16.89 12.58
C ASN A 30 -9.06 -16.06 13.58
N PHE A 31 -8.44 -15.10 14.26
CA PHE A 31 -9.13 -14.25 15.25
C PHE A 31 -9.68 -12.95 14.69
N ILE A 32 -9.37 -12.64 13.43
CA ILE A 32 -9.99 -11.53 12.72
C ILE A 32 -10.53 -12.00 11.38
N ASN A 33 -11.65 -11.41 10.95
CA ASN A 33 -12.19 -11.59 9.62
C ASN A 33 -12.71 -10.28 9.02
N PHE A 34 -12.94 -10.30 7.71
CA PHE A 34 -13.59 -9.23 6.97
C PHE A 34 -14.77 -9.81 6.22
N GLU A 35 -15.98 -9.42 6.60
CA GLU A 35 -17.22 -9.96 6.04
C GLU A 35 -18.12 -8.84 5.54
N TYR A 36 -19.01 -9.16 4.60
CA TYR A 36 -20.04 -8.24 4.16
C TYR A 36 -21.32 -8.54 4.93
N GLU A 37 -21.81 -7.56 5.67
CA GLU A 37 -23.08 -7.66 6.40
C GLU A 37 -24.12 -6.70 5.83
N SER A 38 -25.39 -7.04 5.94
CA SER A 38 -26.49 -6.13 5.58
C SER A 38 -26.83 -5.26 6.76
N ILE A 39 -26.37 -4.01 6.75
CA ILE A 39 -26.67 -3.01 7.79
C ILE A 39 -27.65 -2.02 7.17
N ASN A 40 -28.87 -1.92 7.73
CA ASN A 40 -29.94 -1.05 7.23
C ASN A 40 -30.26 -1.26 5.72
N GLY A 41 -30.18 -2.51 5.24
CA GLY A 41 -30.43 -2.85 3.84
C GLY A 41 -29.29 -2.52 2.87
N GLN A 42 -28.14 -2.04 3.36
CA GLN A 42 -26.93 -1.82 2.57
C GLN A 42 -25.82 -2.80 2.96
N SER A 43 -25.18 -3.39 1.96
CA SER A 43 -24.01 -4.24 2.17
C SER A 43 -22.83 -3.40 2.64
N SER A 44 -22.41 -3.63 3.88
CA SER A 44 -21.31 -2.95 4.55
C SER A 44 -20.19 -3.95 4.83
N LEU A 45 -18.95 -3.55 4.59
CA LEU A 45 -17.79 -4.34 4.98
C LEU A 45 -17.58 -4.20 6.49
N VAL A 46 -17.46 -5.30 7.22
CA VAL A 46 -17.31 -5.33 8.68
C VAL A 46 -15.98 -5.99 9.03
N PHE A 47 -15.26 -5.39 9.97
CA PHE A 47 -14.11 -5.99 10.63
C PHE A 47 -14.59 -6.71 11.88
N SER A 48 -14.43 -8.03 11.89
CA SER A 48 -14.90 -8.90 12.97
C SER A 48 -13.74 -9.48 13.76
N LEU A 49 -13.90 -9.55 15.07
CA LEU A 49 -13.02 -10.19 16.04
C LEU A 49 -13.72 -11.40 16.65
N ALA A 50 -12.97 -12.49 16.83
CA ALA A 50 -13.45 -13.64 17.59
C ALA A 50 -13.66 -13.28 19.07
N GLU A 51 -14.72 -13.78 19.68
CA GLU A 51 -15.06 -13.48 21.09
C GLU A 51 -13.93 -13.86 22.05
N GLU A 52 -13.31 -15.03 21.84
CA GLU A 52 -12.19 -15.51 22.65
C GLU A 52 -10.91 -14.67 22.48
N ALA A 53 -10.85 -13.80 21.48
CA ALA A 53 -9.70 -12.96 21.19
C ALA A 53 -9.82 -11.55 21.78
N LEU A 54 -10.97 -11.16 22.33
CA LEU A 54 -11.23 -9.78 22.79
C LEU A 54 -10.26 -9.32 23.89
N GLU A 55 -9.93 -10.21 24.82
CA GLU A 55 -9.06 -9.94 25.97
C GLU A 55 -7.57 -10.15 25.67
N LEU A 56 -7.21 -10.53 24.43
CA LEU A 56 -5.80 -10.72 24.08
C LEU A 56 -5.07 -9.37 24.07
N PRO A 57 -3.82 -9.30 24.57
CA PRO A 57 -3.02 -8.06 24.55
C PRO A 57 -2.88 -7.45 23.15
N GLU A 58 -2.79 -8.29 22.12
CA GLU A 58 -2.72 -7.85 20.72
C GLU A 58 -4.01 -7.18 20.26
N THR A 59 -5.16 -7.72 20.65
CA THR A 59 -6.48 -7.19 20.29
C THR A 59 -6.73 -5.87 20.99
N LEU A 60 -6.46 -5.79 22.29
CA LEU A 60 -6.60 -4.56 23.08
C LEU A 60 -5.73 -3.45 22.49
N LYS A 61 -4.47 -3.76 22.15
CA LYS A 61 -3.57 -2.80 21.50
C LYS A 61 -4.04 -2.39 20.10
N LEU A 62 -4.58 -3.33 19.32
CA LEU A 62 -5.10 -3.03 17.98
C LEU A 62 -6.29 -2.07 18.05
N VAL A 63 -7.26 -2.38 18.92
CA VAL A 63 -8.47 -1.57 19.16
C VAL A 63 -8.10 -0.17 19.66
N GLU A 64 -7.15 -0.07 20.59
CA GLU A 64 -6.61 1.20 21.07
C GLU A 64 -6.01 2.04 19.93
N MET A 65 -5.13 1.43 19.11
CA MET A 65 -4.48 2.13 18.00
C MET A 65 -5.47 2.53 16.89
N LEU A 66 -6.52 1.74 16.67
CA LEU A 66 -7.62 2.09 15.77
C LEU A 66 -8.59 3.12 16.36
N ARG A 67 -8.47 3.41 17.67
CA ARG A 67 -9.33 4.32 18.44
C ARG A 67 -10.79 3.89 18.41
N VAL A 68 -11.05 2.58 18.53
CA VAL A 68 -12.41 2.02 18.56
C VAL A 68 -12.77 1.53 19.96
N THR A 69 -14.07 1.42 20.26
CA THR A 69 -14.60 0.99 21.55
C THR A 69 -14.19 -0.46 21.82
N PRO A 70 -13.50 -0.78 22.93
CA PRO A 70 -13.10 -2.15 23.25
C PRO A 70 -14.29 -3.05 23.61
N GLY A 71 -14.07 -4.37 23.55
CA GLY A 71 -15.05 -5.38 23.94
C GLY A 71 -16.15 -5.64 22.90
N LYS A 72 -16.03 -5.11 21.68
CA LYS A 72 -16.93 -5.44 20.57
C LYS A 72 -16.30 -6.45 19.63
N THR A 73 -17.13 -7.34 19.10
CA THR A 73 -16.77 -8.27 18.04
C THR A 73 -16.72 -7.57 16.69
N ASP A 74 -17.67 -6.68 16.41
CA ASP A 74 -17.88 -6.16 15.06
C ASP A 74 -17.74 -4.65 14.96
N TYR A 75 -16.97 -4.23 13.96
CA TYR A 75 -16.75 -2.83 13.61
C TYR A 75 -16.99 -2.61 12.11
N PRO A 76 -18.07 -1.91 11.73
CA PRO A 76 -18.27 -1.52 10.34
C PRO A 76 -17.10 -0.69 9.81
N ILE A 77 -16.71 -0.97 8.57
CA ILE A 77 -15.62 -0.31 7.87
C ILE A 77 -16.18 0.77 6.95
N LEU A 78 -15.81 2.02 7.21
CA LEU A 78 -16.21 3.16 6.39
C LEU A 78 -15.02 3.73 5.61
N ARG A 79 -15.30 4.09 4.35
CA ARG A 79 -14.30 4.59 3.40
C ARG A 79 -14.43 6.10 3.26
N ASN A 80 -13.29 6.79 3.31
CA ASN A 80 -13.19 8.23 3.02
C ASN A 80 -14.05 9.15 3.89
N GLU A 81 -14.46 8.69 5.08
CA GLU A 81 -15.19 9.51 6.04
C GLU A 81 -14.24 10.31 6.94
N MET A 82 -14.61 11.55 7.22
CA MET A 82 -13.79 12.49 7.99
C MET A 82 -14.06 12.40 9.49
N ASP A 83 -15.30 12.12 9.87
CA ASP A 83 -15.74 12.14 11.27
C ASP A 83 -15.32 10.86 12.01
N HIS A 84 -14.87 11.05 13.25
CA HIS A 84 -14.48 9.92 14.09
C HIS A 84 -15.69 9.30 14.80
N ASN A 85 -15.90 8.01 14.60
CA ASN A 85 -16.84 7.20 15.36
C ASN A 85 -16.08 6.04 16.01
N PRO A 86 -16.11 5.89 17.34
CA PRO A 86 -15.40 4.81 18.03
C PRO A 86 -16.04 3.44 17.78
N ASN A 87 -17.20 3.37 17.15
CA ASN A 87 -17.85 2.10 16.81
C ASN A 87 -17.56 1.64 15.37
N GLN A 88 -16.68 2.33 14.65
CA GLN A 88 -16.42 2.09 13.22
C GLN A 88 -14.93 2.21 12.92
N VAL A 89 -14.43 1.34 12.03
CA VAL A 89 -13.07 1.42 11.53
C VAL A 89 -13.06 2.24 10.24
N ARG A 90 -12.26 3.31 10.21
CA ARG A 90 -12.09 4.12 9.00
C ARG A 90 -10.89 3.65 8.21
N ILE A 91 -11.10 3.47 6.91
CA ILE A 91 -10.01 3.19 5.98
C ILE A 91 -9.96 4.23 4.86
N ARG A 92 -8.73 4.58 4.47
CA ARG A 92 -8.47 5.37 3.28
C ARG A 92 -7.53 4.58 2.38
N THR A 93 -8.02 4.20 1.21
CA THR A 93 -7.19 3.53 0.21
C THR A 93 -6.42 4.55 -0.62
N ARG A 94 -5.23 4.17 -1.10
CA ARG A 94 -4.48 4.96 -2.09
C ARG A 94 -5.00 4.64 -3.49
N SER A 95 -4.91 5.61 -4.40
CA SER A 95 -5.06 5.33 -5.84
C SER A 95 -3.87 4.49 -6.33
N VAL A 96 -4.02 3.85 -7.49
CA VAL A 96 -2.91 3.12 -8.14
C VAL A 96 -1.73 4.05 -8.45
N MET A 97 -2.01 5.30 -8.85
CA MET A 97 -0.98 6.32 -9.01
C MET A 97 -0.26 6.60 -7.68
N GLY A 98 -1.01 6.71 -6.57
CA GLY A 98 -0.42 6.88 -5.25
C GLY A 98 0.43 5.69 -4.81
N LEU A 99 0.08 4.47 -5.24
CA LEU A 99 0.89 3.28 -5.00
C LEU A 99 2.18 3.29 -5.84
N LEU A 100 2.13 3.76 -7.10
CA LEU A 100 3.32 3.94 -7.93
C LEU A 100 4.29 4.95 -7.31
N TYR A 101 3.79 6.10 -6.86
CA TYR A 101 4.58 7.09 -6.12
C TYR A 101 5.18 6.54 -4.84
N TYR A 102 4.45 5.67 -4.14
CA TYR A 102 4.94 5.01 -2.93
C TYR A 102 6.08 4.05 -3.27
N LEU A 103 5.86 3.12 -4.22
CA LEU A 103 6.85 2.13 -4.61
C LEU A 103 8.08 2.75 -5.27
N SER A 104 7.96 3.91 -5.94
CA SER A 104 9.12 4.60 -6.52
C SER A 104 10.13 5.06 -5.46
N GLN A 105 9.69 5.24 -4.20
CA GLN A 105 10.61 5.59 -3.10
C GLN A 105 11.55 4.44 -2.71
N SER A 106 11.26 3.20 -3.13
CA SER A 106 12.13 2.04 -2.89
C SER A 106 13.34 1.94 -3.82
N VAL A 107 13.43 2.81 -4.83
CA VAL A 107 14.51 2.76 -5.81
C VAL A 107 15.82 3.15 -5.16
N GLU A 108 16.80 2.25 -5.21
CA GLU A 108 18.18 2.55 -4.90
C GLU A 108 18.75 3.42 -6.01
N VAL A 109 18.93 4.70 -5.71
CA VAL A 109 19.44 5.66 -6.69
C VAL A 109 20.95 5.54 -6.79
N PRO A 110 21.52 5.53 -8.02
CA PRO A 110 22.95 5.73 -8.23
C PRO A 110 23.50 6.93 -7.44
N GLN A 111 24.56 6.71 -6.67
CA GLN A 111 25.17 7.74 -5.82
C GLN A 111 25.66 8.98 -6.58
N GLU A 112 25.99 8.83 -7.87
CA GLU A 112 26.34 9.96 -8.73
C GLU A 112 25.18 10.93 -8.94
N ASP A 113 23.95 10.42 -9.08
CA ASP A 113 22.75 11.26 -9.25
C ASP A 113 22.38 11.98 -7.96
N VAL A 114 22.62 11.34 -6.81
CA VAL A 114 22.49 11.97 -5.48
C VAL A 114 23.49 13.13 -5.35
N ARG A 115 24.77 12.90 -5.65
CA ARG A 115 25.82 13.94 -5.57
C ARG A 115 25.57 15.13 -6.51
N LYS A 116 24.95 14.89 -7.67
CA LYS A 116 24.57 15.92 -8.64
C LYS A 116 23.29 16.67 -8.27
N GLY A 117 22.66 16.38 -7.13
CA GLY A 117 21.46 17.07 -6.65
C GLY A 117 20.23 16.84 -7.52
N LYS A 118 20.15 15.71 -8.23
CA LYS A 118 19.04 15.42 -9.16
C LYS A 118 17.76 14.98 -8.47
N LEU A 119 17.77 14.86 -7.14
CA LEU A 119 16.70 14.25 -6.36
C LEU A 119 16.37 15.05 -5.12
N THR A 120 15.09 15.01 -4.77
CA THR A 120 14.64 15.39 -3.45
C THR A 120 15.18 14.41 -2.42
N THR A 121 15.81 14.92 -1.36
CA THR A 121 16.25 14.12 -0.21
C THR A 121 15.26 14.30 0.94
N THR A 122 14.63 13.20 1.34
CA THR A 122 13.72 13.19 2.49
C THR A 122 14.52 13.26 3.79
N LYS A 123 14.05 14.05 4.75
CA LYS A 123 14.68 14.24 6.06
C LYS A 123 13.69 14.15 7.21
N TYR A 124 14.18 13.88 8.41
CA TYR A 124 13.44 14.06 9.64
C TYR A 124 13.33 15.56 9.99
N ALA A 125 12.43 15.90 10.92
CA ALA A 125 12.24 17.28 11.39
C ALA A 125 13.51 17.89 12.02
N ASP A 126 14.37 17.05 12.60
CA ASP A 126 15.68 17.43 13.17
C ASP A 126 16.79 17.56 12.11
N GLY A 127 16.46 17.39 10.82
CA GLY A 127 17.40 17.53 9.70
C GLY A 127 18.18 16.26 9.35
N ARG A 128 18.05 15.17 10.12
CA ARG A 128 18.71 13.90 9.79
C ARG A 128 18.16 13.30 8.49
N PRO A 129 18.98 12.62 7.66
CA PRO A 129 18.50 11.97 6.46
C PRO A 129 17.51 10.85 6.80
N PHE A 130 16.47 10.72 5.97
CA PHE A 130 15.53 9.60 6.03
C PHE A 130 15.90 8.58 4.97
N TYR A 131 16.20 7.35 5.38
CA TYR A 131 16.49 6.26 4.47
C TYR A 131 15.22 5.46 4.20
N TRP A 132 14.72 5.54 2.97
CA TRP A 132 13.53 4.80 2.55
C TRP A 132 13.67 3.28 2.70
N SER A 133 14.90 2.75 2.71
CA SER A 133 15.18 1.35 3.05
C SER A 133 14.58 0.94 4.40
N ASP A 134 14.53 1.82 5.41
CA ASP A 134 13.96 1.51 6.71
C ASP A 134 12.45 1.21 6.65
N LEU A 135 11.77 1.76 5.63
CA LEU A 135 10.36 1.50 5.36
C LEU A 135 10.15 0.30 4.42
N PHE A 136 11.06 0.10 3.48
CA PHE A 136 10.88 -0.79 2.33
C PHE A 136 11.65 -2.11 2.39
N HIS A 137 12.64 -2.26 3.29
CA HIS A 137 13.63 -3.36 3.27
C HIS A 137 13.05 -4.79 3.20
N ASN A 138 11.81 -4.99 3.66
CA ASN A 138 11.13 -6.28 3.74
C ASN A 138 9.84 -6.29 2.91
N LEU A 139 9.67 -5.31 2.00
CA LEU A 139 8.46 -5.14 1.20
C LEU A 139 8.78 -5.09 -0.28
N PHE A 140 9.68 -4.18 -0.69
CA PHE A 140 9.95 -3.94 -2.10
C PHE A 140 11.25 -3.17 -2.26
N GLN A 141 12.16 -3.65 -3.10
CA GLN A 141 13.44 -3.02 -3.38
C GLN A 141 13.73 -3.07 -4.89
N ILE A 142 14.07 -1.91 -5.45
CA ILE A 142 14.63 -1.83 -6.81
C ILE A 142 16.09 -1.44 -6.65
N LYS A 143 17.01 -2.32 -7.06
CA LYS A 143 18.44 -2.07 -7.05
C LYS A 143 18.87 -1.29 -8.29
N SER A 144 20.02 -0.64 -8.23
CA SER A 144 20.67 -0.06 -9.41
C SER A 144 22.10 -0.55 -9.60
N SER A 145 22.56 -0.55 -10.84
CA SER A 145 23.93 -0.91 -11.22
C SER A 145 24.37 -0.13 -12.46
N SER A 146 25.66 0.15 -12.60
CA SER A 146 26.23 0.68 -13.84
C SER A 146 26.24 -0.36 -14.96
N GLU A 147 26.31 -1.65 -14.60
CA GLU A 147 26.37 -2.77 -15.53
C GLU A 147 25.06 -3.55 -15.56
N LYS A 148 24.84 -4.30 -16.64
CA LYS A 148 23.62 -5.11 -16.77
C LYS A 148 23.64 -6.22 -15.72
N PRO A 149 22.59 -6.38 -14.89
CA PRO A 149 22.52 -7.49 -13.94
C PRO A 149 22.49 -8.84 -14.69
N SER A 150 23.16 -9.85 -14.14
CA SER A 150 23.32 -11.16 -14.78
C SER A 150 22.02 -11.96 -14.81
N ASP A 151 21.29 -11.98 -13.69
CA ASP A 151 20.05 -12.75 -13.53
C ASP A 151 19.00 -11.95 -12.73
N PRO A 152 18.44 -10.88 -13.32
CA PRO A 152 17.38 -10.11 -12.69
C PRO A 152 16.01 -10.77 -12.93
N PHE A 153 15.11 -10.66 -11.96
CA PHE A 153 13.70 -11.00 -12.19
C PHE A 153 13.07 -10.09 -13.26
N VAL A 154 13.37 -8.78 -13.15
CA VAL A 154 13.03 -7.77 -14.15
C VAL A 154 14.12 -6.70 -14.14
N SER A 155 14.48 -6.18 -15.31
CA SER A 155 15.46 -5.09 -15.42
C SER A 155 15.11 -4.10 -16.52
N MET A 156 15.58 -2.87 -16.36
CA MET A 156 15.43 -1.79 -17.33
C MET A 156 16.66 -0.89 -17.32
N LYS A 157 17.16 -0.51 -18.50
CA LYS A 157 18.20 0.50 -18.64
C LYS A 157 17.56 1.89 -18.72
N TYR A 158 17.97 2.81 -17.87
CA TYR A 158 17.47 4.18 -17.84
C TYR A 158 18.59 5.16 -17.46
N ARG A 159 18.74 6.23 -18.26
CA ARG A 159 19.74 7.31 -18.04
C ARG A 159 21.17 6.80 -17.76
N GLY A 160 21.58 5.73 -18.44
CA GLY A 160 22.94 5.18 -18.32
C GLY A 160 23.14 4.18 -17.16
N SER A 161 22.14 3.97 -16.31
CA SER A 161 22.15 2.94 -15.25
C SER A 161 21.15 1.84 -15.53
N TRP A 162 21.37 0.66 -14.97
CA TRP A 162 20.40 -0.43 -14.91
C TRP A 162 19.66 -0.39 -13.59
N PHE A 163 18.34 -0.56 -13.64
CA PHE A 163 17.46 -0.71 -12.48
C PHE A 163 16.80 -2.06 -12.55
N TYR A 164 16.74 -2.78 -11.44
CA TYR A 164 16.28 -4.17 -11.44
C TYR A 164 15.73 -4.63 -10.10
N ILE A 165 14.92 -5.68 -10.15
CA ILE A 165 14.57 -6.51 -8.99
C ILE A 165 15.45 -7.75 -9.05
N ASP A 166 16.13 -8.05 -7.95
CA ASP A 166 16.96 -9.23 -7.80
C ASP A 166 16.12 -10.51 -7.88
N ASP A 167 16.58 -11.54 -8.60
CA ASP A 167 15.80 -12.78 -8.70
C ASP A 167 15.72 -13.54 -7.36
N THR A 168 16.65 -13.30 -6.44
CA THR A 168 16.59 -13.90 -5.10
C THR A 168 15.62 -13.19 -4.16
N ASP A 169 15.14 -11.99 -4.52
CA ASP A 169 14.27 -11.17 -3.68
C ASP A 169 12.78 -11.57 -3.85
N VAL A 170 12.38 -12.58 -3.07
CA VAL A 170 11.02 -13.12 -3.07
C VAL A 170 9.98 -12.10 -2.61
N GLU A 171 10.29 -11.24 -1.64
CA GLU A 171 9.34 -10.25 -1.14
C GLU A 171 9.06 -9.17 -2.20
N SER A 172 10.09 -8.68 -2.88
CA SER A 172 9.91 -7.75 -3.99
C SER A 172 9.10 -8.36 -5.13
N LYS A 173 9.33 -9.64 -5.46
CA LYS A 173 8.52 -10.36 -6.45
C LYS A 173 7.05 -10.46 -6.07
N ARG A 174 6.75 -10.73 -4.80
CA ARG A 174 5.37 -10.78 -4.27
C ARG A 174 4.69 -9.43 -4.39
N THR A 175 5.34 -8.36 -3.92
CA THR A 175 4.80 -7.00 -4.01
C THR A 175 4.60 -6.56 -5.46
N TYR A 176 5.56 -6.85 -6.35
CA TYR A 176 5.44 -6.58 -7.78
C TYR A 176 4.25 -7.31 -8.42
N SER A 177 4.07 -8.59 -8.09
CA SER A 177 2.97 -9.40 -8.63
C SER A 177 1.61 -8.90 -8.17
N LEU A 178 1.48 -8.55 -6.88
CA LEU A 178 0.26 -7.93 -6.34
C LEU A 178 -0.02 -6.58 -7.01
N PHE A 179 1.01 -5.73 -7.18
CA PHE A 179 0.86 -4.47 -7.89
C PHE A 179 0.37 -4.68 -9.32
N ARG A 180 0.95 -5.64 -10.07
CA ARG A 180 0.51 -5.97 -11.43
C ARG A 180 -0.95 -6.40 -11.49
N GLN A 181 -1.42 -7.19 -10.52
CA GLN A 181 -2.82 -7.59 -10.43
C GLN A 181 -3.73 -6.38 -10.18
N ILE A 182 -3.39 -5.51 -9.23
CA ILE A 182 -4.15 -4.28 -8.95
C ILE A 182 -4.21 -3.38 -10.19
N PHE A 183 -3.07 -3.21 -10.87
CA PHE A 183 -2.97 -2.41 -12.10
C PHE A 183 -3.84 -3.00 -13.22
N ALA A 184 -3.80 -4.32 -13.42
CA ALA A 184 -4.62 -5.01 -14.41
C ALA A 184 -6.12 -4.86 -14.14
N ILE A 185 -6.55 -4.96 -12.87
CA ILE A 185 -7.96 -4.75 -12.47
C ILE A 185 -8.39 -3.32 -12.80
N GLN A 186 -7.51 -2.32 -12.64
CA GLN A 186 -7.84 -0.94 -13.01
C GLN A 186 -7.91 -0.74 -14.53
N ALA A 187 -6.97 -1.33 -15.28
CA ALA A 187 -6.94 -1.26 -16.74
C ALA A 187 -8.12 -1.99 -17.40
N GLY A 188 -8.61 -3.09 -16.82
CA GLY A 188 -9.77 -3.83 -17.30
C GLY A 188 -11.12 -3.10 -17.14
N LYS A 189 -11.16 -1.97 -16.42
CA LYS A 189 -12.37 -1.13 -16.25
C LYS A 189 -12.57 -0.13 -17.39
N ILE A 190 -11.79 -0.19 -18.47
CA ILE A 190 -12.07 0.59 -19.67
C ILE A 190 -13.43 0.14 -20.22
N LYS A 191 -14.46 0.98 -20.04
CA LYS A 191 -15.70 0.87 -20.80
C LYS A 191 -15.29 1.00 -22.27
N VAL A 192 -15.24 -0.12 -22.99
CA VAL A 192 -15.23 -0.07 -24.44
C VAL A 192 -16.58 0.53 -24.82
N GLU A 193 -16.61 1.80 -25.20
CA GLU A 193 -17.75 2.36 -25.91
C GLU A 193 -17.90 1.50 -27.16
N ARG A 194 -18.91 0.62 -27.15
CA ARG A 194 -19.26 -0.17 -28.31
C ARG A 194 -19.65 0.83 -29.40
N PRO A 195 -19.08 0.76 -30.62
CA PRO A 195 -19.47 1.67 -31.68
C PRO A 195 -20.98 1.55 -31.90
N THR A 196 -21.69 2.66 -31.77
CA THR A 196 -23.12 2.72 -32.08
C THR A 196 -23.25 2.70 -33.59
N LEU A 197 -23.71 1.57 -34.14
CA LEU A 197 -24.04 1.45 -35.56
C LEU A 197 -25.26 2.33 -35.86
N THR A 198 -25.05 3.52 -36.42
CA THR A 198 -26.13 4.33 -36.96
C THR A 198 -26.30 3.97 -38.43
N LEU A 199 -27.36 3.24 -38.76
CA LEU A 199 -27.77 3.01 -40.15
C LEU A 199 -28.35 4.30 -40.73
N PRO A 200 -27.88 4.79 -41.88
CA PRO A 200 -28.52 5.90 -42.55
C PRO A 200 -29.87 5.43 -43.11
N ILE A 201 -30.94 6.14 -42.76
CA ILE A 201 -32.23 6.05 -43.45
C ILE A 201 -32.09 6.81 -44.76
N GLY A 202 -31.87 6.07 -45.85
CA GLY A 202 -31.84 6.59 -47.21
C GLY A 202 -33.23 7.06 -47.65
N ARG A 203 -33.26 8.19 -48.37
CA ARG A 203 -34.39 8.61 -49.21
C ARG A 203 -34.13 8.21 -50.65
#